data_AF-A0A1F6FRC5-F1
#
_entry.id   AF-A0A1F6FRC5-F1
#
_cell.length_a   1.000
_cell.length_b   1.000
_cell.length_c   1.000
_cell.angle_alpha   90.00
_cell.angle_beta   90.00
_cell.angle_gamma   90.00
#
_symmetry.space_group_name_H-M   'P 1'
#
loop_
_entity.id
_entity.type
_entity.pdbx_description
1 polymer ?
#
loop_
_entity_poly.entity_id
_entity_poly.type
_entity_poly.pdbx_seq_one_letter_code
_entity_poly.pdbx_strand_id
1 'polypeptide(L)'
;MKRIFKIIGLVVLVVLITLIALVVARRSTREAVYQPPVINNEPPSVSSSVPVDTAFCEDTLATKSGTLCAVKPSKTDARITDVGETTGKIKFRKTGFGYHAVGIPDDLANAKGIWVHFTGSYGKPYNQNAGTFADSVWLDEVMEAGYVVVQLAYDNQYSVNYDLCGVKTEGYNRDNCAGEVREIGQTGQGESPYRSTDAFNTIDYRLEKLLAYLENTQGIDLPGTIDPTNVDWSTLHLSGHSQGANQAYYIAKNRLVAGACIIAGGYDTGDTVNPNKLNIADWFLKEGNKTPLSAVRAILATTDDSYQLFLTGLTKAVGLPSDQIIIVDKKVYTDEAGTEVKGHPGVIKDPSIKAERAKACFR
;
A
#
# COMPACT_ATOMS: atom_id res chain seq x y z
N MET A 1 56.57 27.62 9.83
CA MET A 1 55.67 26.62 9.22
C MET A 1 55.61 25.27 9.97
N LYS A 2 56.71 24.61 10.33
CA LYS A 2 56.67 23.28 11.01
C LYS A 2 55.92 23.20 12.37
N ARG A 3 55.80 24.29 13.12
CA ARG A 3 55.06 24.31 14.41
C ARG A 3 53.54 24.37 14.23
N ILE A 4 53.04 24.98 13.16
CA ILE A 4 51.60 25.13 12.91
C ILE A 4 50.97 23.77 12.53
N PHE A 5 51.67 22.97 11.73
CA PHE A 5 51.21 21.61 11.38
C PHE A 5 51.13 20.66 12.58
N LYS A 6 52.00 20.80 13.58
CA LYS A 6 51.92 19.99 14.82
C LYS A 6 50.69 20.33 15.67
N ILE A 7 50.28 21.60 15.71
CA ILE A 7 49.12 22.03 16.48
C ILE A 7 47.83 21.56 15.79
N ILE A 8 47.74 21.68 14.46
CA ILE A 8 46.57 21.22 13.70
C ILE A 8 46.39 19.70 13.83
N GLY A 9 47.48 18.93 13.74
CA GLY A 9 47.42 17.47 13.91
C GLY A 9 46.93 17.03 15.30
N LEU A 10 47.33 17.74 16.35
CA LEU A 10 46.90 17.45 17.72
C LEU A 10 45.41 17.76 17.93
N VAL A 11 44.91 18.88 17.38
CA VAL A 11 43.50 19.26 17.49
C VAL A 11 42.59 18.27 16.76
N VAL A 12 42.97 17.85 15.55
CA VAL A 12 42.20 16.85 14.77
C VAL A 12 42.14 15.50 15.51
N LEU A 13 43.24 15.08 16.12
CA LEU A 13 43.29 13.82 16.87
C LEU A 13 42.38 13.87 18.11
N VAL A 14 42.38 14.98 18.85
CA VAL A 14 41.53 15.14 20.05
C VAL A 14 40.05 15.16 19.66
N VAL A 15 39.68 15.84 18.58
CA VAL A 15 38.28 15.86 18.07
C VAL A 15 37.83 14.45 17.65
N LEU A 16 38.71 13.69 16.96
CA LEU A 16 38.39 12.33 16.52
C LEU A 16 38.18 11.38 17.71
N ILE A 17 39.05 11.45 18.73
CA ILE A 17 38.93 10.63 19.94
C ILE A 17 37.64 10.97 20.71
N THR A 18 37.29 12.26 20.78
CA THR A 18 36.07 12.71 21.48
C THR A 18 34.80 12.23 20.76
N LEU A 19 34.78 12.27 19.42
CA LEU A 19 33.69 11.74 18.60
C LEU A 19 33.52 10.22 18.75
N ILE A 20 34.63 9.47 18.76
CA ILE A 20 34.60 8.01 18.97
C ILE A 20 34.06 7.69 20.37
N ALA A 21 34.50 8.41 21.41
CA ALA A 21 34.00 8.23 22.77
C ALA A 21 32.49 8.50 22.88
N LEU A 22 31.98 9.53 22.19
CA LEU A 22 30.54 9.85 22.13
C LEU A 22 29.72 8.79 21.40
N VAL A 23 30.26 8.21 20.31
CA VAL A 23 29.59 7.11 19.57
C VAL A 23 29.56 5.83 20.40
N VAL A 24 30.65 5.52 21.13
CA VAL A 24 30.71 4.36 22.03
C VAL A 24 29.79 4.53 23.23
N ALA A 25 29.75 5.73 23.84
CA ALA A 25 28.84 6.02 24.95
C ALA A 25 27.35 5.94 24.54
N ARG A 26 27.01 6.34 23.29
CA ARG A 26 25.64 6.18 22.76
C ARG A 26 25.26 4.73 22.44
N ARG A 27 26.22 3.84 22.21
CA ARG A 27 25.95 2.42 21.96
C ARG A 27 25.69 1.61 23.24
N SER A 28 26.13 2.09 24.40
CA SER A 28 26.08 1.35 25.66
C SER A 28 24.75 1.46 26.42
N THR A 29 23.74 2.19 25.94
CA THR A 29 22.46 2.41 26.66
C THR A 29 21.22 1.81 25.98
N ARG A 30 21.38 0.92 25.00
CA ARG A 30 20.26 0.21 24.36
C ARG A 30 20.44 -1.31 24.39
N GLU A 31 20.51 -1.85 25.60
CA GLU A 31 20.11 -3.25 25.87
C GLU A 31 18.97 -3.21 26.89
N ALA A 32 17.81 -2.72 26.46
CA ALA A 32 16.57 -3.02 27.16
C ALA A 32 16.22 -4.46 26.83
N VAL A 33 16.30 -5.34 27.83
CA VAL A 33 15.84 -6.73 27.76
C VAL A 33 14.35 -6.71 27.39
N TYR A 34 14.04 -7.13 26.16
CA TYR A 34 12.67 -7.40 25.74
C TYR A 34 12.12 -8.54 26.60
N GLN A 35 11.19 -8.22 27.51
CA GLN A 35 10.35 -9.22 28.13
C GLN A 35 9.06 -9.32 27.34
N PRO A 36 8.72 -10.50 26.78
CA PRO A 36 7.44 -10.67 26.11
C PRO A 36 6.30 -10.43 27.12
N PRO A 37 5.19 -9.81 26.70
CA PRO A 37 4.07 -9.55 27.58
C PRO A 37 3.51 -10.86 28.14
N VAL A 38 3.27 -10.88 29.45
CA VAL A 38 2.54 -11.95 30.14
C VAL A 38 1.08 -11.88 29.67
N ILE A 39 0.67 -12.85 28.86
CA ILE A 39 -0.72 -12.99 28.41
C ILE A 39 -1.52 -13.57 29.57
N ASN A 40 -2.30 -12.73 30.24
CA ASN A 40 -3.30 -13.19 31.21
C ASN A 40 -4.48 -13.79 30.45
N ASN A 41 -4.73 -15.09 30.64
CA ASN A 41 -5.80 -15.86 29.99
C ASN A 41 -7.20 -15.63 30.59
N GLU A 42 -7.48 -14.44 31.12
CA GLU A 42 -8.87 -14.11 31.50
C GLU A 42 -9.66 -13.83 30.21
N PRO A 43 -10.78 -14.55 29.97
CA PRO A 43 -11.62 -14.26 28.83
C PRO A 43 -12.15 -12.83 28.97
N PRO A 44 -11.90 -11.93 27.99
CA PRO A 44 -12.37 -10.56 28.09
C PRO A 44 -13.89 -10.58 28.23
N SER A 45 -14.36 -9.86 29.24
CA SER A 45 -15.78 -9.53 29.39
C SER A 45 -16.29 -8.99 28.06
N VAL A 46 -17.40 -9.55 27.56
CA VAL A 46 -18.05 -9.16 26.31
C VAL A 46 -18.33 -7.65 26.36
N SER A 47 -17.42 -6.88 25.77
CA SER A 47 -17.61 -5.46 25.51
C SER A 47 -18.72 -5.39 24.48
N SER A 48 -19.89 -4.87 24.88
CA SER A 48 -20.94 -4.55 23.92
C SER A 48 -20.38 -3.46 23.01
N SER A 49 -19.97 -3.82 21.79
CA SER A 49 -19.52 -2.85 20.82
C SER A 49 -20.66 -1.86 20.57
N VAL A 50 -20.41 -0.59 20.87
CA VAL A 50 -21.33 0.48 20.49
C VAL A 50 -21.37 0.49 18.97
N PRO A 51 -22.55 0.33 18.34
CA PRO A 51 -22.64 0.39 16.88
C PRO A 51 -22.05 1.69 16.37
N VAL A 52 -21.14 1.61 15.41
CA VAL A 52 -20.57 2.80 14.78
C VAL A 52 -21.65 3.48 13.95
N ASP A 53 -21.82 4.80 14.13
CA ASP A 53 -22.76 5.57 13.32
C ASP A 53 -22.28 5.65 11.88
N THR A 54 -22.99 4.99 10.96
CA THR A 54 -22.68 4.98 9.53
C THR A 54 -23.46 6.03 8.74
N ALA A 55 -24.12 6.99 9.39
CA ALA A 55 -24.91 8.03 8.71
C ALA A 55 -24.07 8.92 7.77
N PHE A 56 -22.75 8.97 7.96
CA PHE A 56 -21.85 9.72 7.09
C PHE A 56 -21.50 9.00 5.78
N CYS A 57 -21.74 7.69 5.71
CA CYS A 57 -21.49 6.85 4.56
C CYS A 57 -22.43 7.22 3.41
N GLU A 58 -21.93 7.22 2.19
CA GLU A 58 -22.74 7.35 0.97
C GLU A 58 -23.49 6.05 0.65
N ASP A 59 -22.88 4.93 1.02
CA ASP A 59 -23.44 3.58 0.94
C ASP A 59 -22.73 2.68 1.96
N THR A 60 -23.37 1.59 2.32
CA THR A 60 -22.85 0.63 3.30
C THR A 60 -23.06 -0.81 2.82
N LEU A 61 -22.08 -1.67 3.09
CA LEU A 61 -22.22 -3.11 2.92
C LEU A 61 -21.86 -3.80 4.23
N ALA A 62 -22.84 -4.44 4.86
CA ALA A 62 -22.58 -5.34 5.98
C ALA A 62 -21.84 -6.58 5.47
N THR A 63 -20.77 -6.95 6.16
CA THR A 63 -19.93 -8.13 5.85
C THR A 63 -19.97 -9.10 7.03
N LYS A 64 -19.15 -10.16 6.99
CA LYS A 64 -19.10 -11.14 8.09
C LYS A 64 -18.32 -10.61 9.29
N SER A 65 -17.44 -9.64 9.08
CA SER A 65 -16.45 -9.21 10.07
C SER A 65 -16.57 -7.72 10.42
N GLY A 66 -17.58 -7.04 9.88
CA GLY A 66 -17.73 -5.60 10.03
C GLY A 66 -18.62 -4.97 8.97
N THR A 67 -18.50 -3.65 8.82
CA THR A 67 -19.22 -2.86 7.83
C THR A 67 -18.26 -2.13 6.91
N LEU A 68 -18.47 -2.25 5.60
CA LEU A 68 -17.85 -1.39 4.61
C LEU A 68 -18.68 -0.12 4.42
N CYS A 69 -18.02 1.03 4.47
CA CYS A 69 -18.61 2.36 4.36
C CYS A 69 -17.97 3.08 3.17
N ALA A 70 -18.80 3.54 2.23
CA ALA A 70 -18.34 4.38 1.13
C ALA A 70 -18.23 5.85 1.60
N VAL A 71 -17.04 6.45 1.50
CA VAL A 71 -16.80 7.85 1.91
C VAL A 71 -16.42 8.67 0.69
N LYS A 72 -17.27 9.65 0.36
CA LYS A 72 -17.04 10.59 -0.74
C LYS A 72 -15.79 11.45 -0.46
N PRO A 73 -14.77 11.47 -1.33
CA PRO A 73 -13.52 12.19 -1.07
C PRO A 73 -13.72 13.69 -0.79
N SER A 74 -14.64 14.36 -1.48
CA SER A 74 -14.94 15.78 -1.23
C SER A 74 -15.60 16.06 0.12
N LYS A 75 -16.11 15.05 0.85
CA LYS A 75 -16.52 15.19 2.26
C LYS A 75 -15.34 15.31 3.21
N THR A 76 -14.18 14.73 2.85
CA THR A 76 -12.97 14.80 3.68
C THR A 76 -12.21 16.10 3.44
N ASP A 77 -12.19 16.59 2.19
CA ASP A 77 -11.77 17.95 1.84
C ASP A 77 -12.37 18.33 0.48
N ALA A 78 -13.07 19.47 0.40
CA ALA A 78 -13.81 19.89 -0.79
C ALA A 78 -12.95 20.12 -2.05
N ARG A 79 -11.62 20.20 -1.91
CA ARG A 79 -10.67 20.32 -3.04
C ARG A 79 -10.33 18.99 -3.68
N ILE A 80 -10.60 17.88 -3.00
CA ILE A 80 -10.31 16.54 -3.50
C ILE A 80 -11.33 16.16 -4.58
N THR A 81 -10.83 15.63 -5.70
CA THR A 81 -11.69 15.18 -6.80
C THR A 81 -12.34 13.83 -6.47
N ASP A 82 -13.67 13.75 -6.53
CA ASP A 82 -14.39 12.50 -6.22
C ASP A 82 -14.20 11.41 -7.28
N VAL A 83 -14.20 11.82 -8.56
CA VAL A 83 -14.19 10.92 -9.71
C VAL A 83 -13.18 11.45 -10.69
N GLY A 84 -12.30 10.58 -11.20
CA GLY A 84 -11.31 10.97 -12.21
C GLY A 84 -11.96 11.70 -13.39
N GLU A 85 -11.27 12.70 -13.94
CA GLU A 85 -11.84 13.59 -14.97
C GLU A 85 -12.42 12.79 -16.15
N THR A 86 -13.65 13.14 -16.54
CA THR A 86 -14.34 12.53 -17.70
C THR A 86 -14.20 13.36 -18.97
N THR A 87 -13.62 14.56 -18.86
CA THR A 87 -13.48 15.59 -19.89
C THR A 87 -12.06 15.64 -20.46
N GLY A 88 -11.71 14.61 -21.23
CA GLY A 88 -10.58 14.59 -22.17
C GLY A 88 -11.05 13.97 -23.49
N LYS A 89 -10.25 14.07 -24.58
CA LYS A 89 -10.58 13.41 -25.87
C LYS A 89 -11.01 11.96 -25.58
N ILE A 90 -12.19 11.57 -26.08
CA ILE A 90 -12.93 10.31 -25.79
C ILE A 90 -12.07 9.02 -25.78
N LYS A 91 -10.88 9.03 -26.38
CA LYS A 91 -9.90 7.94 -26.37
C LYS A 91 -9.18 7.71 -25.02
N PHE A 92 -9.30 8.60 -24.03
CA PHE A 92 -8.65 8.49 -22.71
C PHE A 92 -9.60 8.23 -21.52
N ARG A 93 -10.85 7.81 -21.76
CA ARG A 93 -11.76 7.42 -20.67
C ARG A 93 -11.42 6.02 -20.15
N LYS A 94 -10.53 5.89 -19.17
CA LYS A 94 -10.36 4.65 -18.39
C LYS A 94 -10.34 5.01 -16.92
N THR A 95 -11.36 4.70 -16.14
CA THR A 95 -11.69 5.48 -14.93
C THR A 95 -11.37 4.78 -13.62
N GLY A 96 -10.35 5.25 -12.89
CA GLY A 96 -10.41 5.39 -11.43
C GLY A 96 -10.19 6.88 -11.15
N PHE A 97 -10.80 7.58 -10.19
CA PHE A 97 -11.19 7.28 -8.83
C PHE A 97 -12.73 7.16 -8.65
N GLY A 98 -13.15 6.61 -7.51
CA GLY A 98 -14.52 6.63 -7.01
C GLY A 98 -14.53 7.10 -5.56
N TYR A 99 -15.38 6.53 -4.72
CA TYR A 99 -15.34 6.86 -3.29
C TYR A 99 -14.34 5.98 -2.56
N HIS A 100 -13.81 6.47 -1.43
CA HIS A 100 -13.05 5.63 -0.51
C HIS A 100 -13.95 4.52 0.02
N ALA A 101 -13.40 3.34 0.29
CA ALA A 101 -14.09 2.33 1.08
C ALA A 101 -13.36 2.14 2.40
N VAL A 102 -14.09 2.33 3.51
CA VAL A 102 -13.59 2.18 4.87
C VAL A 102 -14.24 0.95 5.48
N GLY A 103 -13.44 -0.02 5.88
CA GLY A 103 -13.89 -1.20 6.61
C GLY A 103 -13.76 -1.00 8.10
N ILE A 104 -14.87 -1.06 8.81
CA ILE A 104 -14.97 -0.91 10.26
C ILE A 104 -15.28 -2.29 10.84
N PRO A 105 -14.32 -2.95 11.52
CA PRO A 105 -14.54 -4.26 12.10
C PRO A 105 -15.54 -4.19 13.25
N ASP A 106 -16.27 -5.28 13.50
CA ASP A 106 -17.26 -5.36 14.59
C ASP A 106 -16.64 -5.12 15.98
N ASP A 107 -15.36 -5.47 16.12
CA ASP A 107 -14.56 -5.27 17.32
C ASP A 107 -13.52 -4.14 17.14
N LEU A 108 -14.02 -2.94 16.79
CA LEU A 108 -13.18 -1.75 16.59
C LEU A 108 -12.29 -1.45 17.80
N ALA A 109 -12.80 -1.65 19.02
CA ALA A 109 -12.07 -1.37 20.25
C ALA A 109 -10.79 -2.21 20.42
N ASN A 110 -10.73 -3.38 19.78
CA ASN A 110 -9.55 -4.25 19.78
C ASN A 110 -8.87 -4.35 18.41
N ALA A 111 -9.14 -3.41 17.50
CA ALA A 111 -8.47 -3.37 16.21
C ALA A 111 -6.94 -3.21 16.39
N LYS A 112 -6.18 -4.03 15.65
CA LYS A 112 -4.71 -4.14 15.71
C LYS A 112 -3.98 -2.98 15.04
N GLY A 113 -4.67 -2.22 14.20
CA GLY A 113 -4.10 -1.13 13.42
C GLY A 113 -4.90 -0.83 12.16
N ILE A 114 -4.30 -0.02 11.28
CA ILE A 114 -4.88 0.34 9.99
C ILE A 114 -4.21 -0.42 8.86
N TRP A 115 -5.04 -0.92 7.95
CA TRP A 115 -4.63 -1.59 6.73
C TRP A 115 -5.08 -0.80 5.51
N VAL A 116 -4.13 -0.27 4.74
CA VAL A 116 -4.40 0.48 3.51
C VAL A 116 -4.33 -0.46 2.30
N HIS A 117 -5.40 -0.49 1.50
CA HIS A 117 -5.47 -1.31 0.29
C HIS A 117 -5.59 -0.43 -0.97
N PHE A 118 -4.79 -0.73 -2.00
CA PHE A 118 -4.81 -0.04 -3.28
C PHE A 118 -5.44 -0.91 -4.37
N THR A 119 -6.53 -0.43 -4.98
CA THR A 119 -7.18 -1.09 -6.12
C THR A 119 -6.31 -1.02 -7.39
N GLY A 120 -6.44 -2.00 -8.29
CA GLY A 120 -5.72 -2.04 -9.56
C GLY A 120 -6.07 -0.92 -10.57
N SER A 121 -5.51 -1.02 -11.78
CA SER A 121 -5.73 -0.04 -12.85
C SER A 121 -7.22 0.16 -13.12
N TYR A 122 -7.66 1.41 -13.25
CA TYR A 122 -9.06 1.77 -13.51
C TYR A 122 -10.06 1.33 -12.44
N GLY A 123 -9.58 0.83 -11.31
CA GLY A 123 -10.43 0.38 -10.23
C GLY A 123 -10.98 1.54 -9.40
N LYS A 124 -12.10 1.33 -8.76
CA LYS A 124 -12.66 2.26 -7.77
C LYS A 124 -12.91 1.48 -6.49
N PRO A 125 -12.45 1.95 -5.31
CA PRO A 125 -12.77 1.27 -4.06
C PRO A 125 -14.28 1.11 -3.86
N TYR A 126 -15.02 2.19 -4.06
CA TYR A 126 -16.46 2.14 -4.25
C TYR A 126 -16.86 2.79 -5.58
N ASN A 127 -17.62 2.05 -6.39
CA ASN A 127 -18.17 2.52 -7.65
C ASN A 127 -19.61 3.01 -7.46
N GLN A 128 -19.75 4.31 -7.24
CA GLN A 128 -21.01 5.00 -7.02
C GLN A 128 -22.03 4.87 -8.16
N ASN A 129 -21.58 4.57 -9.38
CA ASN A 129 -22.51 4.36 -10.50
C ASN A 129 -23.11 2.95 -10.48
N ALA A 130 -22.40 1.99 -9.89
CA ALA A 130 -22.79 0.58 -9.84
C ALA A 130 -23.27 0.15 -8.45
N GLY A 131 -23.09 0.97 -7.40
CA GLY A 131 -23.43 0.61 -6.03
C GLY A 131 -22.61 -0.58 -5.52
N THR A 132 -21.31 -0.63 -5.83
CA THR A 132 -20.47 -1.80 -5.54
C THR A 132 -19.12 -1.43 -4.92
N PHE A 133 -18.71 -2.22 -3.93
CA PHE A 133 -17.38 -2.19 -3.34
C PHE A 133 -16.44 -3.11 -4.10
N ALA A 134 -15.26 -2.63 -4.46
CA ALA A 134 -14.21 -3.44 -5.06
C ALA A 134 -13.51 -4.27 -3.99
N ASP A 135 -13.11 -5.49 -4.35
CA ASP A 135 -12.29 -6.38 -3.52
C ASP A 135 -12.94 -6.69 -2.15
N SER A 136 -14.28 -6.64 -2.05
CA SER A 136 -15.03 -6.79 -0.78
C SER A 136 -14.66 -8.06 0.00
N VAL A 137 -14.44 -9.18 -0.68
CA VAL A 137 -13.98 -10.44 -0.06
C VAL A 137 -12.65 -10.24 0.68
N TRP A 138 -11.70 -9.55 0.05
CA TRP A 138 -10.42 -9.24 0.68
C TRP A 138 -10.57 -8.23 1.83
N LEU A 139 -11.40 -7.19 1.66
CA LEU A 139 -11.62 -6.21 2.73
C LEU A 139 -12.27 -6.83 3.98
N ASP A 140 -13.22 -7.76 3.80
CA ASP A 140 -13.82 -8.54 4.89
C ASP A 140 -12.76 -9.37 5.62
N GLU A 141 -11.88 -10.06 4.89
CA GLU A 141 -10.78 -10.85 5.48
C GLU A 141 -9.77 -10.00 6.26
N VAL A 142 -9.51 -8.77 5.83
CA VAL A 142 -8.63 -7.84 6.55
C VAL A 142 -9.31 -7.35 7.83
N MET A 143 -10.62 -7.08 7.81
CA MET A 143 -11.40 -6.77 9.03
C MET A 143 -11.41 -7.95 9.99
N GLU A 144 -11.59 -9.18 9.47
CA GLU A 144 -11.52 -10.42 10.26
C GLU A 144 -10.14 -10.62 10.89
N ALA A 145 -9.08 -10.22 10.20
CA ALA A 145 -7.72 -10.21 10.75
C ALA A 145 -7.54 -9.17 11.87
N GLY A 146 -8.54 -8.33 12.13
CA GLY A 146 -8.60 -7.36 13.22
C GLY A 146 -8.10 -5.98 12.84
N TYR A 147 -8.22 -5.55 11.59
CA TYR A 147 -7.76 -4.23 11.15
C TYR A 147 -8.92 -3.32 10.73
N VAL A 148 -8.77 -2.02 10.96
CA VAL A 148 -9.56 -1.02 10.24
C VAL A 148 -9.00 -0.93 8.83
N VAL A 149 -9.87 -1.02 7.83
CA VAL A 149 -9.46 -1.07 6.42
C VAL A 149 -9.69 0.27 5.76
N VAL A 150 -8.68 0.75 5.02
CA VAL A 150 -8.80 1.92 4.15
C VAL A 150 -8.46 1.51 2.73
N GLN A 151 -9.48 1.29 1.91
CA GLN A 151 -9.28 1.17 0.46
C GLN A 151 -9.38 2.58 -0.15
N LEU A 152 -8.21 3.18 -0.38
CA LEU A 152 -8.11 4.60 -0.74
C LEU A 152 -8.49 4.80 -2.21
N ALA A 153 -9.41 5.72 -2.49
CA ALA A 153 -9.59 6.22 -3.85
C ALA A 153 -8.37 7.06 -4.20
N TYR A 154 -7.51 6.54 -5.08
CA TYR A 154 -6.23 7.15 -5.46
C TYR A 154 -6.07 7.21 -6.99
N ASP A 155 -5.05 7.92 -7.49
CA ASP A 155 -4.88 8.14 -8.93
C ASP A 155 -4.36 6.89 -9.61
N ASN A 156 -5.33 6.10 -10.07
CA ASN A 156 -5.18 4.89 -10.84
C ASN A 156 -6.01 4.96 -12.13
N GLN A 157 -6.29 6.18 -12.63
CA GLN A 157 -7.02 6.39 -13.88
C GLN A 157 -6.29 5.75 -15.06
N TYR A 158 -4.98 5.69 -15.03
CA TYR A 158 -4.19 5.10 -16.10
C TYR A 158 -3.44 3.88 -15.59
N SER A 159 -3.33 2.88 -16.47
CA SER A 159 -2.44 1.78 -16.22
C SER A 159 -1.00 2.24 -16.45
N VAL A 160 -0.15 2.12 -15.42
CA VAL A 160 1.27 2.46 -15.50
C VAL A 160 1.95 1.68 -16.62
N ASN A 161 1.70 0.36 -16.70
CA ASN A 161 2.39 -0.51 -17.65
C ASN A 161 1.80 -0.53 -19.07
N TYR A 162 0.61 0.03 -19.29
CA TYR A 162 -0.05 0.00 -20.60
C TYR A 162 -0.35 1.38 -21.18
N ASP A 163 -0.77 2.34 -20.37
CA ASP A 163 -1.17 3.67 -20.85
C ASP A 163 -0.05 4.70 -20.72
N LEU A 164 0.82 4.55 -19.71
CA LEU A 164 1.83 5.57 -19.38
C LEU A 164 3.24 5.16 -19.81
N CYS A 165 3.70 3.97 -19.40
CA CYS A 165 5.07 3.49 -19.60
C CYS A 165 5.14 2.21 -20.48
N GLY A 166 4.02 1.83 -21.11
CA GLY A 166 3.92 0.64 -21.95
C GLY A 166 4.49 0.81 -23.36
N VAL A 167 4.61 -0.29 -24.09
CA VAL A 167 5.03 -0.26 -25.50
C VAL A 167 4.03 0.59 -26.31
N LYS A 168 4.55 1.57 -27.08
CA LYS A 168 3.78 2.59 -27.86
C LYS A 168 3.19 3.74 -27.04
N THR A 169 3.56 3.90 -25.78
CA THR A 169 3.24 5.12 -25.03
C THR A 169 4.39 6.12 -25.13
N GLU A 170 4.14 7.38 -24.77
CA GLU A 170 5.19 8.40 -24.76
C GLU A 170 6.25 8.14 -23.68
N GLY A 171 5.92 7.39 -22.61
CA GLY A 171 6.84 6.99 -21.56
C GLY A 171 7.66 5.74 -21.87
N TYR A 172 7.47 5.11 -23.03
CA TYR A 172 8.31 4.00 -23.49
C TYR A 172 9.75 4.45 -23.72
N ASN A 173 10.75 3.62 -23.34
CA ASN A 173 12.19 3.96 -23.36
C ASN A 173 12.61 5.14 -22.45
N ARG A 174 11.78 5.54 -21.49
CA ARG A 174 12.19 6.54 -20.50
C ARG A 174 12.72 5.83 -19.25
N ASP A 175 13.93 6.20 -18.87
CA ASP A 175 14.55 5.80 -17.60
C ASP A 175 13.59 6.07 -16.44
N ASN A 176 13.33 5.03 -15.65
CA ASN A 176 12.48 5.10 -14.47
C ASN A 176 11.05 5.68 -14.65
N CYS A 177 10.44 5.60 -15.85
CA CYS A 177 9.06 6.11 -16.08
C CYS A 177 8.06 5.66 -15.01
N ALA A 178 8.04 4.37 -14.69
CA ALA A 178 7.09 3.82 -13.72
C ALA A 178 7.35 4.33 -12.30
N GLY A 179 8.61 4.49 -11.90
CA GLY A 179 8.96 4.99 -10.57
C GLY A 179 8.54 6.45 -10.39
N GLU A 180 8.82 7.30 -11.38
CA GLU A 180 8.41 8.71 -11.37
C GLU A 180 6.88 8.85 -11.33
N VAL A 181 6.17 8.07 -12.16
CA VAL A 181 4.70 8.07 -12.18
C VAL A 181 4.09 7.64 -10.84
N ARG A 182 4.74 6.72 -10.11
CA ARG A 182 4.31 6.30 -8.77
C ARG A 182 4.60 7.36 -7.72
N GLU A 183 5.77 8.00 -7.78
CA GLU A 183 6.13 9.11 -6.90
C GLU A 183 5.15 10.26 -7.04
N ILE A 184 4.87 10.69 -8.28
CA ILE A 184 3.91 11.77 -8.57
C ILE A 184 2.53 11.43 -8.03
N GLY A 185 2.05 10.19 -8.24
CA GLY A 185 0.77 9.75 -7.68
C GLY A 185 0.75 9.74 -6.15
N GLN A 186 1.90 9.47 -5.52
CA GLN A 186 2.01 9.36 -4.08
C GLN A 186 2.12 10.71 -3.38
N THR A 187 3.03 11.57 -3.85
CA THR A 187 3.46 12.79 -3.16
C THR A 187 3.15 14.06 -3.95
N GLY A 188 2.80 13.95 -5.23
CA GLY A 188 2.69 15.09 -6.14
C GLY A 188 4.03 15.70 -6.51
N GLN A 189 5.15 15.12 -6.07
CA GLN A 189 6.50 15.57 -6.39
C GLN A 189 7.01 14.91 -7.67
N GLY A 190 7.79 15.69 -8.44
CA GLY A 190 8.37 15.25 -9.71
C GLY A 190 7.67 15.86 -10.92
N GLU A 191 8.25 15.63 -12.10
CA GLU A 191 7.71 16.10 -13.37
C GLU A 191 7.61 14.94 -14.35
N SER A 192 6.39 14.71 -14.85
CA SER A 192 6.14 13.77 -15.92
C SER A 192 5.16 14.37 -16.92
N PRO A 193 5.47 14.34 -18.23
CA PRO A 193 4.52 14.76 -19.25
C PRO A 193 3.35 13.76 -19.38
N TYR A 194 3.45 12.58 -18.78
CA TYR A 194 2.46 11.52 -18.88
C TYR A 194 1.45 11.53 -17.75
N ARG A 195 1.79 12.17 -16.63
CA ARG A 195 0.96 12.23 -15.44
C ARG A 195 1.26 13.48 -14.65
N SER A 196 0.21 14.23 -14.36
CA SER A 196 0.17 15.20 -13.27
C SER A 196 -0.85 14.70 -12.25
N THR A 197 -0.47 14.71 -10.98
CA THR A 197 -1.40 14.52 -9.87
C THR A 197 -1.38 15.80 -9.07
N ASP A 198 -2.51 16.50 -9.06
CA ASP A 198 -2.65 17.70 -8.23
C ASP A 198 -2.41 17.38 -6.75
N ALA A 199 -1.87 18.34 -6.00
CA ALA A 199 -1.43 18.14 -4.61
C ALA A 199 -2.55 17.58 -3.71
N PHE A 200 -3.81 17.98 -3.94
CA PHE A 200 -4.97 17.50 -3.18
C PHE A 200 -5.36 16.06 -3.54
N ASN A 201 -4.90 15.57 -4.69
CA ASN A 201 -5.26 14.27 -5.22
C ASN A 201 -4.20 13.18 -5.01
N THR A 202 -3.11 13.52 -4.32
CA THR A 202 -2.03 12.59 -3.97
C THR A 202 -2.50 11.54 -2.96
N ILE A 203 -1.85 10.37 -2.94
CA ILE A 203 -2.13 9.31 -1.95
C ILE A 203 -1.94 9.85 -0.54
N ASP A 204 -0.84 10.56 -0.29
CA ASP A 204 -0.50 11.09 1.03
C ASP A 204 -1.60 12.02 1.55
N TYR A 205 -2.00 13.00 0.73
CA TYR A 205 -3.00 13.98 1.11
C TYR A 205 -4.38 13.35 1.33
N ARG A 206 -4.79 12.42 0.46
CA ARG A 206 -6.10 11.77 0.56
C ARG A 206 -6.18 10.86 1.78
N LEU A 207 -5.11 10.13 2.10
CA LEU A 207 -5.05 9.31 3.30
C LEU A 207 -5.10 10.19 4.56
N GLU A 208 -4.29 11.26 4.60
CA GLU A 208 -4.31 12.26 5.67
C GLU A 208 -5.73 12.78 5.92
N LYS A 209 -6.41 13.30 4.89
CA LYS A 209 -7.76 13.87 5.03
C LYS A 209 -8.82 12.84 5.40
N LEU A 210 -8.72 11.61 4.87
CA LEU A 210 -9.66 10.56 5.23
C LEU A 210 -9.53 10.16 6.70
N LEU A 211 -8.31 9.93 7.20
CA LEU A 211 -8.09 9.59 8.60
C LEU A 211 -8.52 10.73 9.53
N ALA A 212 -8.17 11.97 9.18
CA ALA A 212 -8.62 13.16 9.91
C ALA A 212 -10.14 13.28 9.99
N TYR A 213 -10.83 12.96 8.89
CA TYR A 213 -12.29 13.02 8.82
C TYR A 213 -12.95 11.95 9.70
N LEU A 214 -12.46 10.70 9.65
CA LEU A 214 -12.99 9.60 10.45
C LEU A 214 -12.84 9.88 11.96
N GLU A 215 -11.65 10.30 12.39
CA GLU A 215 -11.36 10.55 13.79
C GLU A 215 -12.01 11.85 14.30
N ASN A 216 -11.67 12.99 13.69
CA ASN A 216 -12.05 14.30 14.24
C ASN A 216 -13.48 14.72 13.92
N THR A 217 -14.06 14.21 12.83
CA THR A 217 -15.41 14.61 12.39
C THR A 217 -16.45 13.54 12.72
N GLN A 218 -16.12 12.26 12.52
CA GLN A 218 -17.06 11.16 12.79
C GLN A 218 -16.89 10.55 14.18
N GLY A 219 -15.84 10.92 14.93
CA GLY A 219 -15.60 10.40 16.27
C GLY A 219 -15.26 8.91 16.30
N ILE A 220 -14.74 8.37 15.20
CA ILE A 220 -14.30 6.98 15.12
C ILE A 220 -12.93 6.89 15.80
N ASP A 221 -12.86 6.11 16.87
CA ASP A 221 -11.61 5.82 17.59
C ASP A 221 -10.74 4.89 16.74
N LEU A 222 -9.86 5.48 15.94
CA LEU A 222 -8.97 4.72 15.05
C LEU A 222 -7.86 4.03 15.87
N PRO A 223 -7.49 2.79 15.53
CA PRO A 223 -6.48 2.06 16.29
C PRO A 223 -5.09 2.70 16.14
N GLY A 224 -4.43 2.92 17.28
CA GLY A 224 -3.12 3.54 17.38
C GLY A 224 -3.18 5.07 17.44
N THR A 225 -2.10 5.70 17.92
CA THR A 225 -1.99 7.16 17.92
C THR A 225 -1.63 7.63 16.52
N ILE A 226 -2.63 7.91 15.70
CA ILE A 226 -2.43 8.49 14.37
C ILE A 226 -2.43 10.01 14.54
N ASP A 227 -1.37 10.66 14.08
CA ASP A 227 -1.43 12.10 13.83
C ASP A 227 -2.07 12.28 12.45
N PRO A 228 -3.33 12.74 12.36
CA PRO A 228 -4.03 12.88 11.10
C PRO A 228 -3.44 13.99 10.23
N THR A 229 -2.47 14.76 10.69
CA THR A 229 -1.74 15.78 9.90
C THR A 229 -0.35 15.32 9.48
N ASN A 230 0.11 14.19 10.00
CA ASN A 230 1.40 13.60 9.71
C ASN A 230 1.33 12.08 9.86
N VAL A 231 0.74 11.43 8.86
CA VAL A 231 0.52 9.98 8.85
C VAL A 231 1.85 9.24 8.98
N ASP A 232 2.07 8.59 10.12
CA ASP A 232 3.22 7.72 10.33
C ASP A 232 3.01 6.38 9.62
N TRP A 233 3.55 6.29 8.41
CA TRP A 233 3.52 5.09 7.58
C TRP A 233 4.04 3.84 8.29
N SER A 234 4.93 3.97 9.28
CA SER A 234 5.52 2.82 9.97
C SER A 234 4.51 2.03 10.81
N THR A 235 3.34 2.60 11.06
CA THR A 235 2.22 1.95 11.76
C THR A 235 1.21 1.29 10.82
N LEU A 236 1.31 1.54 9.50
CA LEU A 236 0.34 1.09 8.52
C LEU A 236 0.76 -0.24 7.88
N HIS A 237 -0.20 -1.15 7.74
CA HIS A 237 -0.07 -2.29 6.84
C HIS A 237 -0.57 -1.89 5.45
N LEU A 238 0.17 -2.28 4.41
CA LEU A 238 -0.19 -1.99 3.03
C LEU A 238 -0.55 -3.26 2.26
N SER A 239 -1.45 -3.12 1.30
CA SER A 239 -1.64 -4.14 0.28
C SER A 239 -2.15 -3.49 -1.00
N GLY A 240 -2.15 -4.26 -2.08
CA GLY A 240 -2.85 -3.85 -3.27
C GLY A 240 -2.97 -5.00 -4.25
N HIS A 241 -3.88 -4.82 -5.21
CA HIS A 241 -4.08 -5.74 -6.32
C HIS A 241 -3.52 -5.16 -7.62
N SER A 242 -2.85 -5.98 -8.43
CA SER A 242 -2.39 -5.55 -9.77
C SER A 242 -1.50 -4.30 -9.69
N GLN A 243 -1.86 -3.22 -10.39
CA GLN A 243 -1.19 -1.92 -10.27
C GLN A 243 -1.13 -1.39 -8.82
N GLY A 244 -2.18 -1.63 -8.03
CA GLY A 244 -2.22 -1.26 -6.63
C GLY A 244 -1.22 -2.05 -5.79
N ALA A 245 -0.94 -3.30 -6.17
CA ALA A 245 0.09 -4.12 -5.51
C ALA A 245 1.48 -3.51 -5.69
N ASN A 246 1.78 -3.05 -6.91
CA ASN A 246 3.03 -2.34 -7.18
C ASN A 246 3.08 -0.98 -6.48
N GLN A 247 1.94 -0.30 -6.28
CA GLN A 247 1.89 0.96 -5.53
C GLN A 247 2.18 0.72 -4.05
N ALA A 248 1.54 -0.29 -3.45
CA ALA A 248 1.81 -0.71 -2.07
C ALA A 248 3.30 -1.04 -1.87
N TYR A 249 3.87 -1.80 -2.81
CA TYR A 249 5.29 -2.14 -2.74
C TYR A 249 6.22 -0.94 -2.98
N TYR A 250 5.88 -0.03 -3.90
CA TYR A 250 6.63 1.21 -4.12
C TYR A 250 6.71 2.05 -2.83
N ILE A 251 5.58 2.16 -2.12
CA ILE A 251 5.54 2.84 -0.83
C ILE A 251 6.42 2.10 0.19
N ALA A 252 6.27 0.78 0.35
CA ALA A 252 7.06 -0.01 1.29
C ALA A 252 8.57 0.00 0.98
N LYS A 253 8.95 0.13 -0.30
CA LYS A 253 10.34 0.28 -0.70
C LYS A 253 10.91 1.63 -0.25
N ASN A 254 10.14 2.70 -0.37
CA ASN A 254 10.60 4.08 -0.13
C ASN A 254 10.25 4.63 1.25
N ARG A 255 9.40 3.94 2.03
CA ARG A 255 9.00 4.29 3.40
C ARG A 255 9.04 3.06 4.29
N LEU A 256 9.25 3.27 5.58
CA LEU A 256 9.05 2.21 6.57
C LEU A 256 7.54 2.04 6.76
N VAL A 257 7.04 0.81 6.60
CA VAL A 257 5.66 0.41 6.90
C VAL A 257 5.65 -0.80 7.82
N ALA A 258 4.53 -1.07 8.49
CA ALA A 258 4.39 -2.22 9.38
C ALA A 258 4.49 -3.55 8.61
N GLY A 259 3.93 -3.59 7.40
CA GLY A 259 4.08 -4.69 6.47
C GLY A 259 3.45 -4.39 5.11
N ALA A 260 3.77 -5.18 4.09
CA ALA A 260 3.20 -5.04 2.75
C ALA A 260 2.82 -6.39 2.15
N CYS A 261 1.59 -6.53 1.66
CA CYS A 261 1.14 -7.71 0.91
C CYS A 261 0.86 -7.39 -0.56
N ILE A 262 1.60 -8.05 -1.45
CA ILE A 262 1.53 -7.88 -2.90
C ILE A 262 0.60 -8.94 -3.49
N ILE A 263 -0.56 -8.54 -4.01
CA ILE A 263 -1.59 -9.47 -4.51
C ILE A 263 -1.66 -9.37 -6.04
N ALA A 264 -1.31 -10.45 -6.77
CA ALA A 264 -1.23 -10.47 -8.24
C ALA A 264 -0.51 -9.23 -8.82
N GLY A 265 0.72 -9.00 -8.37
CA GLY A 265 1.58 -7.91 -8.84
C GLY A 265 3.05 -8.21 -8.59
N GLY A 266 3.89 -7.17 -8.55
CA GLY A 266 5.33 -7.29 -8.40
C GLY A 266 6.11 -7.13 -9.71
N TYR A 267 5.58 -6.32 -10.65
CA TYR A 267 6.26 -6.03 -11.90
C TYR A 267 5.80 -4.69 -12.49
N ASP A 268 6.75 -3.83 -12.85
CA ASP A 268 6.53 -2.70 -13.76
C ASP A 268 7.44 -2.82 -14.98
N THR A 269 6.94 -2.39 -16.13
CA THR A 269 7.68 -2.41 -17.40
C THR A 269 8.98 -1.64 -17.26
N GLY A 270 10.08 -2.27 -17.69
CA GLY A 270 11.41 -1.69 -17.65
C GLY A 270 11.71 -0.74 -18.79
N ASP A 271 12.81 -0.03 -18.61
CA ASP A 271 13.42 0.73 -19.70
C ASP A 271 14.05 -0.23 -20.71
N THR A 272 13.80 0.01 -22.00
CA THR A 272 14.33 -0.78 -23.12
C THR A 272 15.70 -0.29 -23.62
N VAL A 273 16.37 0.59 -22.89
CA VAL A 273 17.68 1.14 -23.30
C VAL A 273 18.84 0.12 -23.19
N ASN A 274 18.66 -1.01 -22.49
CA ASN A 274 19.66 -2.08 -22.48
C ASN A 274 19.05 -3.49 -22.64
N PRO A 275 19.18 -4.13 -23.82
CA PRO A 275 18.61 -5.46 -24.07
C PRO A 275 19.24 -6.58 -23.21
N ASN A 276 20.36 -6.30 -22.53
CA ASN A 276 21.00 -7.26 -21.62
C ASN A 276 20.53 -7.14 -20.16
N LYS A 277 19.62 -6.21 -19.85
CA LYS A 277 19.01 -6.09 -18.52
C LYS A 277 17.66 -6.81 -18.48
N LEU A 278 17.24 -7.21 -17.28
CA LEU A 278 15.86 -7.61 -17.04
C LEU A 278 14.94 -6.45 -17.47
N ASN A 279 13.94 -6.75 -18.30
CA ASN A 279 12.92 -5.77 -18.68
C ASN A 279 11.98 -5.51 -17.50
N ILE A 280 12.45 -4.76 -16.50
CA ILE A 280 11.70 -4.35 -15.30
C ILE A 280 12.12 -2.94 -14.90
N ALA A 281 11.19 -2.14 -14.34
CA ALA A 281 11.45 -0.75 -14.00
C ALA A 281 12.63 -0.59 -13.02
N ASP A 282 13.45 0.44 -13.22
CA ASP A 282 14.69 0.65 -12.44
C ASP A 282 14.44 0.82 -10.95
N TRP A 283 13.28 1.36 -10.56
CA TRP A 283 12.91 1.47 -9.16
C TRP A 283 12.81 0.10 -8.46
N PHE A 284 12.49 -0.99 -9.16
CA PHE A 284 12.55 -2.34 -8.58
C PHE A 284 13.98 -2.78 -8.30
N LEU A 285 14.91 -2.45 -9.20
CA LEU A 285 16.31 -2.85 -9.16
C LEU A 285 17.16 -2.02 -8.19
N LYS A 286 16.68 -0.85 -7.78
CA LYS A 286 17.38 0.02 -6.83
C LYS A 286 17.63 -0.72 -5.51
N GLU A 287 18.87 -0.75 -5.06
CA GLU A 287 19.24 -1.39 -3.80
C GLU A 287 18.59 -0.70 -2.59
N GLY A 288 18.30 -1.50 -1.57
CA GLY A 288 17.73 -1.04 -0.31
C GLY A 288 16.21 -0.93 -0.35
N ASN A 289 15.58 -1.48 0.68
CA ASN A 289 14.18 -1.24 1.01
C ASN A 289 14.14 -0.56 2.38
N LYS A 290 13.32 0.48 2.52
CA LYS A 290 13.07 1.12 3.81
C LYS A 290 12.30 0.19 4.74
N THR A 291 11.31 -0.52 4.21
CA THR A 291 10.68 -1.64 4.91
C THR A 291 11.52 -2.90 4.75
N PRO A 292 11.85 -3.62 5.84
CA PRO A 292 12.56 -4.89 5.74
C PRO A 292 11.81 -5.88 4.86
N LEU A 293 12.52 -6.63 3.99
CA LEU A 293 11.91 -7.69 3.18
C LEU A 293 11.22 -8.75 4.06
N SER A 294 11.66 -8.94 5.30
CA SER A 294 10.99 -9.80 6.28
C SER A 294 9.54 -9.39 6.60
N ALA A 295 9.13 -8.16 6.26
CA ALA A 295 7.77 -7.65 6.40
C ALA A 295 7.02 -7.50 5.05
N VAL A 296 7.62 -7.97 3.95
CA VAL A 296 6.98 -7.99 2.62
C VAL A 296 6.55 -9.42 2.30
N ARG A 297 5.36 -9.57 1.72
CA ARG A 297 4.79 -10.86 1.33
C ARG A 297 4.07 -10.73 0.00
N ALA A 298 3.86 -11.86 -0.66
CA ALA A 298 3.12 -11.89 -1.92
C ALA A 298 2.23 -13.12 -2.06
N ILE A 299 1.18 -12.96 -2.86
CA ILE A 299 0.36 -14.07 -3.35
C ILE A 299 0.12 -13.93 -4.85
N LEU A 300 0.38 -15.00 -5.59
CA LEU A 300 0.25 -15.07 -7.05
C LEU A 300 -0.61 -16.27 -7.46
N ALA A 301 -1.30 -16.16 -8.59
CA ALA A 301 -2.02 -17.26 -9.23
C ALA A 301 -1.22 -17.77 -10.45
N THR A 302 -1.08 -19.08 -10.61
CA THR A 302 -0.38 -19.67 -11.77
C THR A 302 -1.11 -19.42 -13.10
N THR A 303 -2.42 -19.20 -13.04
CA THR A 303 -3.28 -18.88 -14.19
C THR A 303 -3.43 -17.37 -14.44
N ASP A 304 -2.65 -16.54 -13.75
CA ASP A 304 -2.53 -15.12 -14.09
C ASP A 304 -1.66 -14.98 -15.34
N ASP A 305 -2.15 -14.27 -16.37
CA ASP A 305 -1.41 -14.04 -17.61
C ASP A 305 -0.06 -13.32 -17.38
N SER A 306 0.07 -12.60 -16.26
CA SER A 306 1.30 -11.93 -15.84
C SER A 306 2.11 -12.70 -14.79
N TYR A 307 1.73 -13.94 -14.44
CA TYR A 307 2.35 -14.74 -13.37
C TYR A 307 3.89 -14.79 -13.48
N GLN A 308 4.43 -15.10 -14.66
CA GLN A 308 5.87 -15.21 -14.85
C GLN A 308 6.61 -13.88 -14.68
N LEU A 309 5.97 -12.77 -15.08
CA LEU A 309 6.53 -11.43 -14.89
C LEU A 309 6.54 -11.05 -13.41
N PHE A 310 5.44 -11.29 -12.70
CA PHE A 310 5.30 -11.06 -11.26
C PHE A 310 6.30 -11.88 -10.45
N LEU A 311 6.38 -13.20 -10.71
CA LEU A 311 7.33 -14.06 -10.04
C LEU A 311 8.77 -13.63 -10.31
N THR A 312 9.10 -13.26 -11.54
CA THR A 312 10.43 -12.77 -11.91
C THR A 312 10.77 -11.46 -11.20
N GLY A 313 9.85 -10.50 -11.15
CA GLY A 313 10.09 -9.23 -10.45
C GLY A 313 10.26 -9.43 -8.95
N LEU A 314 9.42 -10.23 -8.31
CA LEU A 314 9.52 -10.51 -6.87
C LEU A 314 10.78 -11.30 -6.52
N THR A 315 11.15 -12.32 -7.29
CA THR A 315 12.29 -13.18 -6.94
C THR A 315 13.63 -12.61 -7.41
N LYS A 316 13.71 -12.05 -8.62
CA LYS A 316 14.99 -11.61 -9.21
C LYS A 316 15.29 -10.13 -8.99
N ALA A 317 14.29 -9.26 -9.02
CA ALA A 317 14.50 -7.82 -8.84
C ALA A 317 14.38 -7.40 -7.37
N VAL A 318 13.31 -7.83 -6.70
CA VAL A 318 13.10 -7.54 -5.28
C VAL A 318 13.99 -8.41 -4.38
N GLY A 319 14.25 -9.66 -4.77
CA GLY A 319 14.95 -10.62 -3.94
C GLY A 319 14.08 -11.16 -2.80
N LEU A 320 12.76 -11.21 -2.99
CA LEU A 320 11.83 -11.71 -1.99
C LEU A 320 12.02 -13.23 -1.81
N PRO A 321 12.29 -13.72 -0.58
CA PRO A 321 12.38 -15.14 -0.28
C PRO A 321 11.16 -15.94 -0.76
N SER A 322 11.39 -17.16 -1.27
CA SER A 322 10.32 -18.00 -1.82
C SER A 322 9.26 -18.41 -0.79
N ASP A 323 9.62 -18.51 0.50
CA ASP A 323 8.70 -18.80 1.59
C ASP A 323 7.78 -17.61 1.95
N GLN A 324 8.06 -16.42 1.41
CA GLN A 324 7.23 -15.22 1.50
C GLN A 324 6.31 -15.03 0.29
N ILE A 325 6.38 -15.92 -0.70
CA ILE A 325 5.54 -15.91 -1.91
C ILE A 325 4.63 -17.13 -1.89
N ILE A 326 3.32 -16.91 -1.70
CA ILE A 326 2.33 -17.97 -1.81
C ILE A 326 1.88 -18.07 -3.27
N ILE A 327 2.02 -19.27 -3.84
CA ILE A 327 1.58 -19.56 -5.20
C ILE A 327 0.30 -20.39 -5.11
N VAL A 328 -0.77 -19.89 -5.72
CA VAL A 328 -2.06 -20.56 -5.84
C VAL A 328 -2.13 -21.21 -7.21
N ASP A 329 -2.18 -22.54 -7.24
CA ASP A 329 -2.35 -23.32 -8.46
C ASP A 329 -3.79 -23.83 -8.56
N LYS A 330 -4.70 -22.94 -8.95
CA LYS A 330 -6.13 -23.23 -9.11
C LYS A 330 -6.56 -22.96 -10.55
N LYS A 331 -7.32 -23.88 -11.15
CA LYS A 331 -7.75 -23.75 -12.55
C LYS A 331 -8.89 -22.77 -12.76
N VAL A 332 -9.84 -22.72 -11.83
CA VAL A 332 -11.08 -21.95 -11.92
C VAL A 332 -11.23 -21.16 -10.64
N TYR A 333 -11.41 -19.85 -10.76
CA TYR A 333 -11.70 -18.99 -9.63
C TYR A 333 -13.16 -18.54 -9.70
N THR A 334 -13.80 -18.35 -8.56
CA THR A 334 -15.18 -17.86 -8.49
C THR A 334 -15.28 -16.69 -7.54
N ASP A 335 -16.00 -15.63 -7.89
CA ASP A 335 -16.31 -14.56 -6.95
C ASP A 335 -17.34 -15.01 -5.88
N GLU A 336 -17.74 -14.09 -5.00
CA GLU A 336 -18.70 -14.36 -3.93
C GLU A 336 -20.09 -14.81 -4.45
N ALA A 337 -20.47 -14.38 -5.65
CA ALA A 337 -21.70 -14.81 -6.30
C ALA A 337 -21.57 -16.18 -7.00
N GLY A 338 -20.38 -16.80 -6.94
CA GLY A 338 -20.08 -18.05 -7.64
C GLY A 338 -19.78 -17.87 -9.12
N THR A 339 -19.63 -16.63 -9.59
CA THR A 339 -19.33 -16.33 -11.00
C THR A 339 -17.86 -16.63 -11.29
N GLU A 340 -17.58 -17.37 -12.36
CA GLU A 340 -16.21 -17.64 -12.77
C GLU A 340 -15.45 -16.35 -13.11
N VAL A 341 -14.25 -16.22 -12.57
CA VAL A 341 -13.34 -15.10 -12.83
C VAL A 341 -11.97 -15.63 -13.24
N LYS A 342 -11.24 -14.83 -14.03
CA LYS A 342 -9.86 -15.17 -14.44
C LYS A 342 -8.92 -15.20 -13.24
N GLY A 343 -7.76 -15.86 -13.38
CA GLY A 343 -6.74 -15.94 -12.32
C GLY A 343 -6.32 -14.58 -11.73
N HIS A 344 -6.13 -13.57 -12.59
CA HIS A 344 -5.68 -12.24 -12.16
C HIS A 344 -6.61 -11.58 -11.12
N PRO A 345 -7.92 -11.37 -11.38
CA PRO A 345 -8.85 -10.93 -10.34
C PRO A 345 -9.24 -12.05 -9.36
N GLY A 346 -9.10 -13.33 -9.75
CA GLY A 346 -9.49 -14.47 -8.94
C GLY A 346 -8.71 -14.58 -7.64
N VAL A 347 -7.42 -14.21 -7.63
CA VAL A 347 -6.60 -14.28 -6.41
C VAL A 347 -7.12 -13.40 -5.27
N ILE A 348 -7.85 -12.32 -5.57
CA ILE A 348 -8.40 -11.41 -4.57
C ILE A 348 -9.90 -11.59 -4.34
N LYS A 349 -10.63 -12.09 -5.34
CA LYS A 349 -12.10 -12.23 -5.27
C LYS A 349 -12.59 -13.59 -4.82
N ASP A 350 -11.76 -14.63 -4.90
CA ASP A 350 -12.23 -15.99 -4.64
C ASP A 350 -12.20 -16.32 -3.14
N PRO A 351 -13.34 -16.56 -2.49
CA PRO A 351 -13.38 -16.83 -1.05
C PRO A 351 -12.77 -18.19 -0.68
N SER A 352 -12.66 -19.13 -1.62
CA SER A 352 -12.10 -20.47 -1.34
C SER A 352 -10.59 -20.48 -1.11
N ILE A 353 -9.89 -19.40 -1.48
CA ILE A 353 -8.44 -19.26 -1.28
C ILE A 353 -8.10 -18.32 -0.11
N LYS A 354 -9.06 -18.08 0.78
CA LYS A 354 -8.90 -17.28 2.00
C LYS A 354 -7.71 -17.75 2.85
N ALA A 355 -7.53 -19.06 2.98
CA ALA A 355 -6.44 -19.62 3.78
C ALA A 355 -5.05 -19.27 3.21
N GLU A 356 -4.92 -19.28 1.88
CA GLU A 356 -3.71 -18.89 1.16
C GLU A 356 -3.42 -17.40 1.29
N ARG A 357 -4.46 -16.55 1.16
CA ARG A 357 -4.34 -15.10 1.41
C ARG A 357 -3.94 -14.80 2.85
N ALA A 358 -4.58 -15.46 3.82
CA ALA A 358 -4.23 -15.29 5.23
C ALA A 358 -2.80 -15.73 5.53
N LYS A 359 -2.37 -16.87 4.97
CA LYS A 359 -0.99 -17.35 5.05
C LYS A 359 0.00 -16.36 4.44
N ALA A 360 -0.36 -15.72 3.32
CA ALA A 360 0.48 -14.73 2.66
C ALA A 360 0.57 -13.44 3.48
N CYS A 361 -0.56 -12.88 3.90
CA CYS A 361 -0.62 -11.47 4.30
C CYS A 361 -0.69 -11.21 5.83
N PHE A 362 -1.17 -12.15 6.66
CA PHE A 362 -1.49 -11.88 8.07
C PHE A 362 -0.52 -12.54 9.07
N ARG A 363 0.69 -12.90 8.64
CA ARG A 363 1.69 -13.63 9.45
C ARG A 363 2.76 -12.76 10.06
#